data_AF-A0A2N3FCM7-F1
#
_entry.id   AF-A0A2N3FCM7-F1
#
_cell.length_a   1.000
_cell.length_b   1.000
_cell.length_c   1.000
_cell.angle_alpha   90.00
_cell.angle_beta   90.00
_cell.angle_gamma   90.00
#
_symmetry.space_group_name_H-M   'P 1'
#
loop_
_entity.id
_entity.type
_entity.pdbx_description
1 polymer ?
#
loop_
_entity_poly.entity_id
_entity_poly.type
_entity_poly.pdbx_seq_one_letter_code
_entity_poly.pdbx_strand_id
1 'polypeptide(L)'
;MRATSLKTLRDLHRQRGQVIAVAVTIMLGVLLYVSSAGAFQNLSSSYHYTYDSMNFADLVGTGGDTAAVSAAALSAGATETTARVQFDPPLQIEGTKLVGRIIGLPTDSRPAVGDVRVIDGAYLEPASSHDGATSQVLVESHAAETFGLKVGDTVQVFGDGAWQTVTVQGIVRSAEYLWPARSRQDVLGDAHAFAVLFAPEATAEEWAGMSPDQALVLLPQGASDATIAGVSQAMRDAGAVDVTPWQEQASHATLNEDLTGFNEMSVAFPMLFLTAAGVSAYVLLSRRILQERPIIGTLMAAGARPRRILRHYLAQGLIVGLAGSIVGVILGLIATSAMTRGYAGAVGVPDVIVELRPLLIVNGLIFGPIVGMLGAFGPALRAAHTAPSEAMRSAAPTALPGPWSRFVARLTRLPATTRMALRDVGRSRRRTLATMLGTVLSLILVLATLGMTTSMIDAITVHFDKINKEDASVTVAGPD
;
A
#
# COMPACT_ATOMS: atom_id res chain seq x y z
N MET A 1 -40.69 3.94 -22.76
CA MET A 1 -39.59 3.69 -21.79
C MET A 1 -40.10 3.32 -20.39
N ARG A 2 -41.15 3.94 -19.84
CA ARG A 2 -41.68 3.62 -18.49
C ARG A 2 -42.05 2.14 -18.25
N ALA A 3 -42.71 1.48 -19.21
CA ALA A 3 -43.12 0.08 -19.06
C ALA A 3 -41.95 -0.92 -18.95
N THR A 4 -40.84 -0.66 -19.66
CA THR A 4 -39.65 -1.53 -19.59
C THR A 4 -38.91 -1.39 -18.27
N SER A 5 -38.84 -0.18 -17.71
CA SER A 5 -38.17 0.09 -16.42
C SER A 5 -38.92 -0.53 -15.25
N LEU A 6 -40.25 -0.44 -15.23
CA LEU A 6 -41.10 -1.05 -14.20
C LEU A 6 -41.03 -2.59 -14.23
N LYS A 7 -40.98 -3.18 -15.43
CA LYS A 7 -40.74 -4.62 -15.59
C LYS A 7 -39.37 -5.02 -15.03
N THR A 8 -38.31 -4.29 -15.39
CA THR A 8 -36.96 -4.56 -14.89
C THR A 8 -36.88 -4.59 -13.37
N LEU A 9 -37.47 -3.60 -12.68
CA LEU A 9 -37.50 -3.55 -11.21
C LEU A 9 -38.25 -4.74 -10.61
N ARG A 10 -39.41 -5.09 -11.17
CA ARG A 10 -40.22 -6.23 -10.72
C ARG A 10 -39.50 -7.57 -10.92
N ASP A 11 -38.79 -7.70 -12.04
CA ASP A 11 -38.04 -8.91 -12.35
C ASP A 11 -36.84 -9.06 -11.41
N LEU A 12 -36.06 -8.00 -11.18
CA LEU A 12 -34.95 -7.98 -10.20
C LEU A 12 -35.45 -8.41 -8.81
N HIS A 13 -36.62 -7.92 -8.40
CA HIS A 13 -37.25 -8.24 -7.12
C HIS A 13 -37.74 -9.69 -6.99
N ARG A 14 -37.92 -10.44 -8.08
CA ARG A 14 -38.29 -11.87 -8.01
C ARG A 14 -37.10 -12.79 -7.77
N GLN A 15 -35.86 -12.34 -7.98
CA GLN A 15 -34.65 -13.12 -7.69
C GLN A 15 -33.67 -12.33 -6.83
N ARG A 16 -34.18 -11.73 -5.74
CA ARG A 16 -33.41 -10.85 -4.85
C ARG A 16 -32.08 -11.47 -4.44
N GLY A 17 -32.06 -12.75 -4.04
CA GLY A 17 -30.84 -13.40 -3.56
C GLY A 17 -29.68 -13.38 -4.57
N GLN A 18 -29.93 -13.69 -5.84
CA GLN A 18 -28.87 -13.71 -6.86
C GLN A 18 -28.46 -12.30 -7.30
N VAL A 19 -29.42 -11.39 -7.37
CA VAL A 19 -29.16 -9.97 -7.67
C VAL A 19 -28.33 -9.32 -6.57
N ILE A 20 -28.69 -9.57 -5.30
CA ILE A 20 -27.95 -9.11 -4.13
C ILE A 20 -26.53 -9.70 -4.14
N ALA A 21 -26.37 -10.99 -4.42
CA ALA A 21 -25.04 -11.60 -4.51
C ALA A 21 -24.14 -10.88 -5.52
N VAL A 22 -24.63 -10.64 -6.75
CA VAL A 22 -23.86 -9.90 -7.77
C VAL A 22 -23.58 -8.46 -7.33
N ALA A 23 -24.59 -7.77 -6.78
CA ALA A 23 -24.43 -6.40 -6.28
C ALA A 23 -23.41 -6.31 -5.14
N VAL A 24 -23.38 -7.30 -4.23
CA VAL A 24 -22.42 -7.40 -3.13
C VAL A 24 -21.00 -7.67 -3.66
N THR A 25 -20.84 -8.53 -4.67
CA THR A 25 -19.51 -8.75 -5.27
C THR A 25 -19.00 -7.48 -5.96
N ILE A 26 -19.87 -6.74 -6.67
CA ILE A 26 -19.51 -5.43 -7.26
C ILE A 26 -19.17 -4.43 -6.14
N MET A 27 -20.01 -4.37 -5.11
CA MET A 27 -19.81 -3.50 -3.95
C MET A 27 -18.46 -3.76 -3.30
N LEU A 28 -18.09 -5.02 -3.07
CA LEU A 28 -16.78 -5.39 -2.49
C LEU A 28 -15.62 -4.95 -3.39
N GLY A 29 -15.70 -5.19 -4.70
CA GLY A 29 -14.64 -4.74 -5.63
C GLY A 29 -14.49 -3.23 -5.66
N VAL A 30 -15.59 -2.48 -5.70
CA VAL A 30 -15.56 -1.01 -5.68
C VAL A 30 -15.13 -0.47 -4.32
N LEU A 31 -15.61 -1.05 -3.23
CA LEU A 31 -15.20 -0.72 -1.86
C LEU A 31 -13.71 -0.85 -1.72
N LEU A 32 -13.15 -2.02 -2.07
CA LEU A 32 -11.72 -2.28 -1.97
C LEU A 32 -10.94 -1.29 -2.82
N TYR A 33 -11.39 -0.95 -4.04
CA TYR A 33 -10.72 0.04 -4.87
C TYR A 33 -10.69 1.41 -4.19
N VAL A 34 -11.85 1.94 -3.77
CA VAL A 34 -11.93 3.27 -3.17
C VAL A 34 -11.18 3.33 -1.84
N SER A 35 -11.28 2.28 -1.02
CA SER A 35 -10.61 2.22 0.28
C SER A 35 -9.10 2.12 0.13
N SER A 36 -8.61 1.18 -0.68
CA SER A 36 -7.16 0.93 -0.82
C SER A 36 -6.45 1.98 -1.66
N ALA A 37 -6.97 2.36 -2.83
CA ALA A 37 -6.37 3.42 -3.64
C ALA A 37 -6.46 4.78 -2.93
N GLY A 38 -7.56 5.03 -2.21
CA GLY A 38 -7.69 6.21 -1.36
C GLY A 38 -6.69 6.21 -0.22
N ALA A 39 -6.52 5.09 0.48
CA ALA A 39 -5.56 4.98 1.56
C ALA A 39 -4.12 5.15 1.07
N PHE A 40 -3.78 4.58 -0.08
CA PHE A 40 -2.48 4.72 -0.71
C PHE A 40 -2.17 6.19 -1.02
N GLN A 41 -3.11 6.89 -1.68
CA GLN A 41 -2.93 8.29 -2.05
C GLN A 41 -2.85 9.20 -0.83
N ASN A 42 -3.65 8.93 0.21
CA ASN A 42 -3.57 9.66 1.48
C ASN A 42 -2.21 9.48 2.16
N LEU A 43 -1.73 8.23 2.21
CA LEU A 43 -0.49 7.89 2.87
C LEU A 43 0.72 8.46 2.10
N SER A 44 0.74 8.33 0.77
CA SER A 44 1.75 8.97 -0.09
C SER A 44 1.78 10.49 0.10
N SER A 45 0.62 11.15 0.14
CA SER A 45 0.58 12.60 0.41
C SER A 45 1.04 12.96 1.83
N SER A 46 0.72 12.12 2.82
CA SER A 46 1.17 12.30 4.21
C SER A 46 2.70 12.21 4.32
N TYR A 47 3.32 11.27 3.60
CA TYR A 47 4.78 11.14 3.57
C TYR A 47 5.45 12.31 2.85
N HIS A 48 4.98 12.68 1.66
CA HIS A 48 5.53 13.84 0.95
C HIS A 48 5.40 15.11 1.78
N TYR A 49 4.26 15.33 2.43
CA TYR A 49 4.08 16.46 3.33
C TYR A 49 5.07 16.44 4.50
N THR A 50 5.31 15.26 5.09
CA THR A 50 6.28 15.12 6.18
C THR A 50 7.69 15.45 5.69
N TYR A 51 8.10 14.91 4.54
CA TYR A 51 9.40 15.18 3.92
C TYR A 51 9.60 16.66 3.59
N ASP A 52 8.59 17.29 2.98
CA ASP A 52 8.63 18.72 2.66
C ASP A 52 8.67 19.58 3.92
N SER A 53 7.91 19.23 4.97
CA SER A 53 7.82 20.01 6.20
C SER A 53 9.08 19.96 7.08
N MET A 54 9.86 18.88 6.95
CA MET A 54 11.09 18.64 7.71
C MET A 54 12.35 18.84 6.88
N ASN A 55 12.21 19.38 5.65
CA ASN A 55 13.31 19.56 4.70
C ASN A 55 14.17 18.30 4.55
N PHE A 56 13.52 17.16 4.28
CA PHE A 56 14.22 15.89 4.07
C PHE A 56 15.27 16.04 2.95
N ALA A 57 16.49 15.56 3.20
CA ALA A 57 17.60 15.77 2.28
C ALA A 57 17.38 15.04 0.95
N ASP A 58 17.59 15.73 -0.16
CA ASP A 58 17.55 15.14 -1.50
C ASP A 58 18.82 14.30 -1.77
N LEU A 59 19.95 14.74 -1.23
CA LEU A 59 21.25 14.07 -1.30
C LEU A 59 21.94 14.15 0.07
N VAL A 60 22.60 13.06 0.45
CA VAL A 60 23.45 12.99 1.65
C VAL A 60 24.85 12.61 1.20
N GLY A 61 25.80 13.54 1.36
CA GLY A 61 27.23 13.28 1.18
C GLY A 61 27.84 12.77 2.47
N THR A 62 28.64 11.71 2.42
CA THR A 62 29.34 11.16 3.59
C THR A 62 30.85 11.16 3.39
N GLY A 63 31.59 11.49 4.45
CA GLY A 63 33.05 11.55 4.45
C GLY A 63 33.65 12.78 3.73
N GLY A 64 34.97 12.91 3.82
CA GLY A 64 35.70 14.08 3.30
C GLY A 64 35.55 15.32 4.18
N ASP A 65 35.89 16.48 3.62
CA ASP A 65 35.63 17.78 4.25
C ASP A 65 34.19 18.21 3.94
N THR A 66 33.27 17.99 4.89
CA THR A 66 31.84 18.26 4.73
C THR A 66 31.54 19.74 4.48
N ALA A 67 32.40 20.67 4.92
CA ALA A 67 32.24 22.09 4.62
C ALA A 67 32.55 22.36 3.14
N ALA A 68 33.61 21.76 2.59
CA ALA A 68 33.94 21.85 1.17
C ALA A 68 32.85 21.18 0.30
N VAL A 69 32.35 20.01 0.71
CA VAL A 69 31.25 19.30 0.03
C VAL A 69 29.97 20.15 0.02
N SER A 70 29.60 20.74 1.15
CA SER A 70 28.43 21.61 1.27
C SER A 70 28.55 22.86 0.38
N ALA A 71 29.72 23.50 0.35
CA ALA A 71 29.99 24.65 -0.50
C ALA A 71 29.94 24.28 -2.00
N ALA A 72 30.48 23.13 -2.37
CA ALA A 72 30.43 22.62 -3.75
C ALA A 72 28.98 22.37 -4.19
N ALA A 73 28.17 21.75 -3.33
CA ALA A 73 26.75 21.50 -3.61
C ALA A 73 25.97 22.81 -3.87
N LEU A 74 26.15 23.83 -3.01
CA LEU A 74 25.54 25.15 -3.20
C LEU A 74 25.98 25.80 -4.52
N SER A 75 27.28 25.73 -4.85
CA SER A 75 27.81 26.28 -6.10
C SER A 75 27.28 25.57 -7.35
N ALA A 76 26.92 24.28 -7.23
CA ALA A 76 26.39 23.45 -8.30
C ALA A 76 24.85 23.55 -8.45
N GLY A 77 24.18 24.33 -7.59
CA GLY A 77 22.75 24.63 -7.69
C GLY A 77 21.85 24.03 -6.60
N ALA A 78 22.42 23.58 -5.47
CA ALA A 78 21.62 23.28 -4.28
C ALA A 78 21.01 24.56 -3.66
N THR A 79 19.89 24.42 -2.96
CA THR A 79 19.19 25.54 -2.30
C THR A 79 19.72 25.76 -0.89
N GLU A 80 19.81 24.69 -0.11
CA GLU A 80 20.25 24.70 1.28
C GLU A 80 21.14 23.49 1.56
N THR A 81 22.04 23.64 2.52
CA THR A 81 22.88 22.54 3.01
C THR A 81 22.97 22.56 4.53
N THR A 82 23.23 21.41 5.14
CA THR A 82 23.49 21.29 6.58
C THR A 82 24.56 20.24 6.79
N ALA A 83 25.68 20.64 7.39
CA ALA A 83 26.70 19.70 7.85
C ALA A 83 26.33 19.23 9.26
N ARG A 84 26.53 17.95 9.57
CA ARG A 84 26.32 17.41 10.92
C ARG A 84 27.18 16.19 11.16
N VAL A 85 27.32 15.85 12.44
CA VAL A 85 27.94 14.59 12.88
C VAL A 85 26.86 13.52 13.08
N GLN A 86 27.12 12.30 12.61
CA GLN A 86 26.32 11.13 12.89
C GLN A 86 27.23 9.94 13.26
N PHE A 87 26.95 9.30 14.38
CA PHE A 87 27.69 8.10 14.80
C PHE A 87 26.79 7.14 15.57
N ASP A 88 27.23 5.87 15.67
CA ASP A 88 26.44 4.78 16.23
C ASP A 88 27.07 4.24 17.54
N PRO A 89 26.96 4.95 18.70
CA PRO A 89 27.57 4.50 19.96
C PRO A 89 26.70 3.45 20.69
N PRO A 90 27.28 2.69 21.64
CA PRO A 90 26.50 1.93 22.61
C PRO A 90 25.59 2.85 23.44
N LEU A 91 24.32 2.48 23.55
CA LEU A 91 23.35 3.09 24.47
C LEU A 91 22.88 2.09 25.52
N GLN A 92 22.44 2.62 26.65
CA GLN A 92 21.76 1.86 27.67
C GLN A 92 20.49 2.58 28.13
N ILE A 93 19.34 1.92 27.92
CA ILE A 93 18.00 2.41 28.26
C ILE A 93 17.34 1.35 29.15
N GLU A 94 16.94 1.73 30.37
CA GLU A 94 16.33 0.82 31.37
C GLU A 94 17.13 -0.48 31.64
N GLY A 95 18.46 -0.43 31.49
CA GLY A 95 19.33 -1.60 31.66
C GLY A 95 19.49 -2.47 30.41
N THR A 96 18.74 -2.19 29.34
CA THR A 96 18.93 -2.80 28.02
C THR A 96 20.07 -2.10 27.30
N LYS A 97 21.07 -2.85 26.81
CA LYS A 97 22.14 -2.33 25.97
C LYS A 97 21.81 -2.52 24.51
N LEU A 98 21.96 -1.48 23.71
CA LEU A 98 21.63 -1.47 22.30
C LEU A 98 22.56 -0.54 21.51
N VAL A 99 22.44 -0.56 20.19
CA VAL A 99 23.14 0.39 19.33
C VAL A 99 22.30 1.65 19.24
N GLY A 100 22.85 2.77 19.70
CA GLY A 100 22.27 4.06 19.43
C GLY A 100 22.73 4.63 18.12
N ARG A 101 21.98 5.59 17.60
CA ARG A 101 22.46 6.58 16.66
C ARG A 101 22.32 7.96 17.26
N ILE A 102 23.41 8.70 17.28
CA ILE A 102 23.43 10.09 17.74
C ILE A 102 23.62 10.99 16.52
N ILE A 103 22.76 12.00 16.43
CA ILE A 103 22.80 13.03 15.38
C ILE A 103 22.97 14.38 16.05
N GLY A 104 23.99 15.13 15.61
CA GLY A 104 24.20 16.51 16.04
C GLY A 104 23.15 17.44 15.43
N LEU A 105 22.55 18.28 16.26
CA LEU A 105 21.63 19.33 15.83
C LEU A 105 22.04 20.71 16.39
N PRO A 106 21.84 21.79 15.61
CA PRO A 106 22.06 23.14 16.09
C PRO A 106 21.10 23.49 17.24
N THR A 107 21.60 24.29 18.19
CA THR A 107 20.82 24.75 19.37
C THR A 107 20.32 26.18 19.21
N ASP A 108 21.07 27.04 18.51
CA ASP A 108 20.70 28.45 18.31
C ASP A 108 19.62 28.64 17.22
N SER A 109 19.47 27.66 16.33
CA SER A 109 18.50 27.68 15.24
C SER A 109 18.02 26.28 14.89
N ARG A 110 16.98 26.21 14.05
CA ARG A 110 16.59 24.96 13.37
C ARG A 110 17.57 24.67 12.23
N PRO A 111 17.89 23.40 11.94
CA PRO A 111 18.70 23.06 10.78
C PRO A 111 17.97 23.43 9.48
N ALA A 112 18.72 23.83 8.45
CA ALA A 112 18.13 24.17 7.15
C ALA A 112 17.63 22.93 6.41
N VAL A 113 18.31 21.79 6.59
CA VAL A 113 17.99 20.48 6.01
C VAL A 113 17.96 19.42 7.12
N GLY A 114 16.96 18.54 7.13
CA GLY A 114 16.82 17.47 8.13
C GLY A 114 16.32 17.96 9.50
N ASP A 115 15.33 18.85 9.53
CA ASP A 115 14.71 19.30 10.78
C ASP A 115 13.89 18.19 11.45
N VAL A 116 13.69 18.33 12.76
CA VAL A 116 12.94 17.40 13.59
C VAL A 116 11.74 18.10 14.21
N ARG A 117 10.59 17.43 14.24
CA ARG A 117 9.40 18.00 14.87
C ARG A 117 9.28 17.56 16.31
N VAL A 118 9.19 18.53 17.23
CA VAL A 118 8.95 18.26 18.66
C VAL A 118 7.48 17.87 18.86
N ILE A 119 7.27 16.68 19.42
CA ILE A 119 5.95 16.11 19.73
C ILE A 119 5.60 16.40 21.20
N ASP A 120 6.58 16.24 22.09
CA ASP A 120 6.44 16.50 23.53
C ASP A 120 7.73 17.13 24.08
N GLY A 121 7.61 17.98 25.09
CA GLY A 121 8.73 18.72 25.69
C GLY A 121 9.17 19.95 24.87
N ALA A 122 10.47 20.21 24.88
CA ALA A 122 11.07 21.36 24.20
C ALA A 122 12.19 20.93 23.24
N TYR A 123 12.56 21.84 22.32
CA TYR A 123 13.74 21.66 21.49
C TYR A 123 15.03 21.84 22.32
N LEU A 124 16.19 21.51 21.74
CA LEU A 124 17.48 21.67 22.39
C LEU A 124 17.75 23.14 22.72
N GLU A 125 18.33 23.38 23.89
CA GLU A 125 18.80 24.69 24.32
C GLU A 125 20.34 24.74 24.26
N PRO A 126 20.95 25.94 24.15
CA PRO A 126 22.39 26.10 24.26
C PRO A 126 22.90 25.65 25.64
N ALA A 127 24.09 25.06 25.71
CA ALA A 127 24.68 24.58 26.96
C ALA A 127 24.80 25.67 28.05
N SER A 128 24.88 26.95 27.66
CA SER A 128 24.95 28.11 28.56
C SER A 128 23.65 28.44 29.31
N SER A 129 22.50 27.92 28.86
CA SER A 129 21.18 28.12 29.48
C SER A 129 20.84 27.09 30.58
N HIS A 130 21.72 26.11 30.81
CA HIS A 130 21.41 24.98 31.67
C HIS A 130 21.85 25.21 33.12
N ASP A 131 20.89 25.11 34.05
CA ASP A 131 21.10 25.18 35.50
C ASP A 131 21.49 23.81 36.11
N GLY A 132 21.67 22.78 35.28
CA GLY A 132 21.90 21.39 35.68
C GLY A 132 23.11 20.74 34.98
N ALA A 133 23.75 19.79 35.67
CA ALA A 133 25.01 19.15 35.29
C ALA A 133 24.91 18.04 34.21
N THR A 134 23.73 17.75 33.67
CA THR A 134 23.48 16.64 32.74
C THR A 134 23.12 17.13 31.35
N SER A 135 23.82 16.64 30.33
CA SER A 135 23.54 16.94 28.93
C SER A 135 22.11 16.55 28.55
N GLN A 136 21.43 17.42 27.80
CA GLN A 136 20.07 17.21 27.32
C GLN A 136 20.07 16.64 25.91
N VAL A 137 19.16 15.72 25.64
CA VAL A 137 18.97 15.10 24.32
C VAL A 137 17.51 15.06 23.94
N LEU A 138 17.25 15.04 22.64
CA LEU A 138 15.94 14.71 22.08
C LEU A 138 15.91 13.23 21.71
N VAL A 139 14.80 12.56 22.00
CA VAL A 139 14.61 11.15 21.69
C VAL A 139 13.66 11.02 20.50
N GLU A 140 13.99 10.18 19.53
CA GLU A 140 13.07 9.87 18.43
C GLU A 140 11.86 9.07 18.96
N SER A 141 10.67 9.38 18.46
CA SER A 141 9.40 8.77 18.89
C SER A 141 9.38 7.24 18.92
N HIS A 142 10.02 6.52 17.99
CA HIS A 142 10.08 5.05 18.01
C HIS A 142 10.77 4.53 19.27
N ALA A 143 11.86 5.18 19.70
CA ALA A 143 12.58 4.80 20.90
C ALA A 143 11.76 5.17 22.15
N ALA A 144 11.11 6.34 22.15
CA ALA A 144 10.24 6.74 23.25
C ALA A 144 9.03 5.80 23.40
N GLU A 145 8.40 5.39 22.31
CA GLU A 145 7.26 4.46 22.30
C GLU A 145 7.68 3.03 22.71
N THR A 146 8.86 2.57 22.26
CA THR A 146 9.38 1.23 22.57
C THR A 146 9.79 1.09 24.03
N PHE A 147 10.54 2.07 24.55
CA PHE A 147 11.07 2.04 25.93
C PHE A 147 10.19 2.79 26.93
N GLY A 148 9.04 3.35 26.51
CA GLY A 148 8.13 4.08 27.39
C GLY A 148 8.69 5.40 27.95
N LEU A 149 9.71 5.97 27.30
CA LEU A 149 10.40 7.18 27.75
C LEU A 149 9.51 8.41 27.71
N LYS A 150 9.69 9.28 28.69
CA LYS A 150 9.03 10.58 28.82
C LYS A 150 10.05 11.68 28.99
N VAL A 151 9.60 12.91 28.76
CA VAL A 151 10.40 14.11 29.06
C VAL A 151 10.78 14.11 30.54
N GLY A 152 12.07 14.29 30.81
CA GLY A 152 12.68 14.22 32.14
C GLY A 152 13.29 12.86 32.50
N ASP A 153 13.04 11.81 31.73
CA ASP A 153 13.70 10.51 31.94
C ASP A 153 15.18 10.57 31.54
N THR A 154 15.97 9.59 31.97
CA THR A 154 17.41 9.55 31.72
C THR A 154 17.82 8.36 30.86
N VAL A 155 18.74 8.60 29.94
CA VAL A 155 19.35 7.59 29.08
C VAL A 155 20.87 7.60 29.31
N GLN A 156 21.53 6.45 29.14
CA GLN A 156 22.99 6.38 29.20
C GLN A 156 23.56 6.27 27.79
N VAL A 157 24.47 7.18 27.46
CA VAL A 157 25.20 7.26 26.20
C VAL A 157 26.66 6.94 26.46
N PHE A 158 27.28 6.09 25.65
CA PHE A 158 28.72 5.94 25.67
C PHE A 158 29.37 6.95 24.72
N GLY A 159 30.09 7.93 25.26
CA GLY A 159 30.74 9.00 24.52
C GLY A 159 31.95 9.55 25.28
N ASP A 160 32.98 10.02 24.56
CA ASP A 160 34.26 10.44 25.16
C ASP A 160 34.89 9.36 26.07
N GLY A 161 34.81 8.09 25.63
CA GLY A 161 35.37 6.94 26.36
C GLY A 161 34.66 6.56 27.66
N ALA A 162 33.56 7.23 28.04
CA ALA A 162 32.84 6.98 29.29
C ALA A 162 31.32 6.91 29.10
N TRP A 163 30.63 6.28 30.04
CA TRP A 163 29.17 6.33 30.12
C TRP A 163 28.72 7.66 30.70
N GLN A 164 27.94 8.40 29.93
CA GLN A 164 27.36 9.68 30.32
C GLN A 164 25.85 9.53 30.49
N THR A 165 25.31 10.07 31.57
CA THR A 165 23.85 10.08 31.80
C THR A 165 23.28 11.38 31.24
N VAL A 166 22.36 11.23 30.29
CA VAL A 166 21.71 12.33 29.58
C VAL A 166 20.23 12.37 29.92
N THR A 167 19.63 13.56 29.92
CA THR A 167 18.21 13.74 30.22
C THR A 167 17.42 13.98 28.94
N VAL A 168 16.25 13.35 28.84
CA VAL A 168 15.32 13.52 27.73
C VAL A 168 14.63 14.87 27.85
N GLN A 169 14.99 15.83 27.00
CA GLN A 169 14.40 17.18 26.98
C GLN A 169 13.11 17.23 26.15
N GLY A 170 13.03 16.39 25.12
CA GLY A 170 11.90 16.36 24.22
C GLY A 170 11.84 15.06 23.43
N ILE A 171 10.63 14.70 23.02
CA ILE A 171 10.37 13.59 22.09
C ILE A 171 10.11 14.21 20.73
N VAL A 172 10.84 13.74 19.72
CA VAL A 172 10.78 14.28 18.36
C VAL A 172 10.44 13.22 17.33
N ARG A 173 9.96 13.67 16.17
CA ARG A 173 9.86 12.88 14.95
C ARG A 173 10.78 13.41 13.88
N SER A 174 11.46 12.51 13.19
CA SER A 174 12.33 12.81 12.06
C SER A 174 11.84 12.12 10.79
N ALA A 175 11.91 12.83 9.67
CA ALA A 175 11.67 12.29 8.33
C ALA A 175 12.61 11.11 8.00
N GLU A 176 13.82 11.10 8.57
CA GLU A 176 14.83 10.06 8.35
C GLU A 176 14.52 8.75 9.07
N TYR A 177 13.57 8.75 10.01
CA TYR A 177 13.27 7.60 10.87
C TYR A 177 11.76 7.29 10.95
N LEU A 178 10.98 7.69 9.92
CA LEU A 178 9.61 7.22 9.75
C LEU A 178 9.53 5.69 9.72
N TRP A 179 10.54 5.04 9.14
CA TRP A 179 10.85 3.65 9.39
C TRP A 179 12.22 3.57 10.10
N PRO A 180 12.30 3.11 11.35
CA PRO A 180 13.54 3.13 12.14
C PRO A 180 14.51 2.02 11.68
N ALA A 181 15.10 2.21 10.50
CA ALA A 181 16.11 1.33 9.94
C ALA A 181 17.49 1.96 10.08
N ARG A 182 18.45 1.21 10.64
CA ARG A 182 19.85 1.66 10.77
C ARG A 182 20.52 1.82 9.41
N SER A 183 20.19 0.93 8.47
CA SER A 183 20.70 0.90 7.10
C SER A 183 19.69 0.22 6.17
N ARG A 184 19.90 0.30 4.85
CA ARG A 184 19.09 -0.43 3.86
C ARG A 184 19.13 -1.95 3.99
N GLN A 185 20.11 -2.50 4.70
CA GLN A 185 20.24 -3.95 4.91
C GLN A 185 19.56 -4.39 6.20
N ASP A 186 19.25 -3.44 7.09
CA ASP A 186 18.71 -3.67 8.44
C ASP A 186 17.31 -3.06 8.56
N VAL A 187 16.40 -3.62 7.75
CA VAL A 187 15.03 -3.11 7.57
C VAL A 187 14.06 -3.76 8.56
N LEU A 188 14.37 -4.97 9.03
CA LEU A 188 13.57 -5.77 9.96
C LEU A 188 14.29 -5.90 11.32
N GLY A 189 14.74 -4.78 11.88
CA GLY A 189 15.42 -4.74 13.17
C GLY A 189 14.49 -5.02 14.35
N ASP A 190 15.03 -5.51 15.46
CA ASP A 190 14.35 -5.52 16.75
C ASP A 190 14.20 -4.08 17.24
N ALA A 191 13.00 -3.68 17.64
CA ALA A 191 12.72 -2.36 18.18
C ALA A 191 13.56 -2.03 19.43
N HIS A 192 14.00 -3.04 20.20
CA HIS A 192 14.87 -2.84 21.36
C HIS A 192 16.37 -2.83 21.02
N ALA A 193 16.75 -3.09 19.77
CA ALA A 193 18.15 -3.16 19.33
C ALA A 193 18.68 -1.82 18.77
N PHE A 194 17.79 -0.87 18.44
CA PHE A 194 18.16 0.40 17.83
C PHE A 194 17.35 1.56 18.41
N ALA A 195 18.02 2.67 18.73
CA ALA A 195 17.38 3.91 19.15
C ALA A 195 18.11 5.12 18.57
N VAL A 196 17.37 6.16 18.22
CA VAL A 196 17.94 7.42 17.70
C VAL A 196 17.77 8.52 18.72
N LEU A 197 18.87 9.22 19.01
CA LEU A 197 18.93 10.39 19.87
C LEU A 197 19.50 11.57 19.06
N PHE A 198 19.00 12.77 19.33
CA PHE A 198 19.57 14.00 18.80
C PHE A 198 20.17 14.81 19.94
N ALA A 199 21.43 15.19 19.79
CA ALA A 199 22.19 15.93 20.79
C ALA A 199 22.62 17.30 20.23
N PRO A 200 22.92 18.28 21.09
CA PRO A 200 23.56 19.52 20.66
C PRO A 200 24.80 19.21 19.82
N GLU A 201 24.98 19.90 18.69
CA GLU A 201 26.08 19.68 17.75
C GLU A 201 27.45 19.62 18.45
N ALA A 202 27.75 20.59 19.31
CA ALA A 202 29.01 20.62 20.07
C ALA A 202 29.21 19.37 20.97
N THR A 203 28.14 18.89 21.61
CA THR A 203 28.17 17.70 22.46
C THR A 203 28.31 16.42 21.63
N ALA A 204 27.63 16.36 20.47
CA ALA A 204 27.72 15.24 19.56
C ALA A 204 29.14 15.12 18.95
N GLU A 205 29.76 16.24 18.57
CA GLU A 205 31.15 16.30 18.09
C GLU A 205 32.14 15.87 19.17
N GLU A 206 31.95 16.33 20.41
CA GLU A 206 32.78 15.94 21.56
C GLU A 206 32.69 14.42 21.82
N TRP A 207 31.48 13.86 21.86
CA TRP A 207 31.28 12.43 22.08
C TRP A 207 31.83 11.56 20.95
N ALA A 208 31.72 12.04 19.71
CA ALA A 208 32.23 11.34 18.54
C ALA A 208 33.74 11.46 18.38
N GLY A 209 34.36 12.52 18.93
CA GLY A 209 35.77 12.83 18.71
C GLY A 209 36.08 13.21 17.26
N MET A 210 35.09 13.66 16.49
CA MET A 210 35.22 13.96 15.06
C MET A 210 34.41 15.19 14.67
N SER A 211 34.89 15.88 13.64
CA SER A 211 34.13 16.94 12.96
C SER A 211 32.98 16.34 12.13
N PRO A 212 32.01 17.16 11.68
CA PRO A 212 30.88 16.69 10.88
C PRO A 212 31.29 15.80 9.71
N ASP A 213 30.68 14.61 9.63
CA ASP A 213 30.98 13.55 8.65
C ASP A 213 29.89 13.42 7.56
N GLN A 214 28.75 14.13 7.74
CA GLN A 214 27.67 14.19 6.77
C GLN A 214 27.40 15.62 6.27
N ALA A 215 27.11 15.75 4.98
CA ALA A 215 26.61 16.96 4.34
C ALA A 215 25.23 16.67 3.72
N LEU A 216 24.17 17.18 4.33
CA LEU A 216 22.79 17.08 3.85
C LEU A 216 22.55 18.21 2.86
N VAL A 217 21.90 17.90 1.74
CA VAL A 217 21.66 18.84 0.65
C VAL A 217 20.20 18.82 0.25
N LEU A 218 19.60 20.01 0.17
CA LEU A 218 18.27 20.23 -0.37
C LEU A 218 18.36 20.91 -1.74
N LEU A 219 17.71 20.32 -2.73
CA LEU A 219 17.69 20.81 -4.11
C LEU A 219 16.47 21.72 -4.35
N PRO A 220 16.50 22.56 -5.38
CA PRO A 220 15.34 23.33 -5.78
C PRO A 220 14.16 22.41 -6.11
N GLN A 221 12.94 22.80 -5.72
CA GLN A 221 11.75 22.01 -6.04
C GLN A 221 11.63 21.75 -7.54
N GLY A 222 11.44 20.48 -7.92
CA GLY A 222 11.38 20.06 -9.32
C GLY A 222 12.73 20.08 -10.04
N ALA A 223 13.85 19.97 -9.30
CA ALA A 223 15.18 19.81 -9.88
C ALA A 223 15.20 18.69 -10.93
N SER A 224 15.87 18.96 -12.05
CA SER A 224 16.02 17.98 -13.12
C SER A 224 17.04 16.89 -12.76
N ASP A 225 16.93 15.71 -13.37
CA ASP A 225 17.93 14.64 -13.21
C ASP A 225 19.37 15.11 -13.51
N ALA A 226 19.52 16.06 -14.45
CA ALA A 226 20.80 16.68 -14.77
C ALA A 226 21.35 17.54 -13.62
N THR A 227 20.47 18.26 -12.91
CA THR A 227 20.82 19.05 -11.73
C THR A 227 21.23 18.13 -10.59
N ILE A 228 20.45 17.07 -10.33
CA ILE A 228 20.74 16.07 -9.29
C ILE A 228 22.12 15.43 -9.56
N ALA A 229 22.37 15.00 -10.80
CA ALA A 229 23.64 14.42 -11.20
C ALA A 229 24.81 15.41 -11.11
N GLY A 230 24.60 16.67 -11.51
CA GLY A 230 25.60 17.73 -11.44
C GLY A 230 26.03 18.05 -10.01
N VAL A 231 25.05 18.20 -9.10
CA VAL A 231 25.32 18.42 -7.66
C VAL A 231 25.99 17.20 -7.04
N SER A 232 25.51 15.99 -7.36
CA SER A 232 26.11 14.75 -6.87
C SER A 232 27.57 14.61 -7.30
N GLN A 233 27.90 14.97 -8.55
CA GLN A 233 29.26 14.96 -9.05
C GLN A 233 30.13 16.01 -8.36
N ALA A 234 29.62 17.23 -8.17
CA ALA A 234 30.34 18.29 -7.47
C ALA A 234 30.68 17.90 -6.02
N MET A 235 29.78 17.21 -5.33
CA MET A 235 30.03 16.68 -3.98
C MET A 235 31.15 15.62 -3.99
N ARG A 236 31.13 14.70 -4.95
CA ARG A 236 32.19 13.67 -5.10
C ARG A 236 33.54 14.31 -5.44
N ASP A 237 33.56 15.28 -6.34
CA ASP A 237 34.78 16.02 -6.73
C ASP A 237 35.36 16.84 -5.56
N ALA A 238 34.51 17.31 -4.65
CA ALA A 238 34.89 17.99 -3.41
C ALA A 238 35.36 17.03 -2.30
N GLY A 239 35.30 15.71 -2.51
CA GLY A 239 35.85 14.71 -1.61
C GLY A 239 34.83 13.87 -0.84
N ALA A 240 33.52 13.96 -1.15
CA ALA A 240 32.53 13.04 -0.58
C ALA A 240 32.82 11.59 -1.00
N VAL A 241 32.93 10.69 -0.03
CA VAL A 241 33.22 9.26 -0.24
C VAL A 241 32.01 8.57 -0.86
N ASP A 242 30.82 8.86 -0.34
CA ASP A 242 29.56 8.46 -0.95
C ASP A 242 28.58 9.61 -1.01
N VAL A 243 27.69 9.57 -2.00
CA VAL A 243 26.57 10.49 -2.16
C VAL A 243 25.32 9.66 -2.36
N THR A 244 24.51 9.59 -1.31
CA THR A 244 23.28 8.81 -1.27
C THR A 244 22.08 9.70 -1.60
N PRO A 245 21.33 9.43 -2.68
CA PRO A 245 20.12 10.18 -2.97
C PRO A 245 18.95 9.77 -2.05
N TRP A 246 17.93 10.61 -1.95
CA TRP A 246 16.77 10.40 -1.06
C TRP A 246 16.03 9.08 -1.30
N GLN A 247 15.94 8.62 -2.56
CA GLN A 247 15.37 7.31 -2.88
C GLN A 247 16.17 6.16 -2.25
N GLU A 248 17.43 6.43 -1.92
CA GLU A 248 18.37 5.47 -1.36
C GLU A 248 18.60 5.55 0.14
N GLN A 249 18.02 6.55 0.81
CA GLN A 249 18.04 6.61 2.26
C GLN A 249 17.18 5.49 2.86
N ALA A 250 17.64 4.89 3.97
CA ALA A 250 17.10 3.63 4.49
C ALA A 250 15.60 3.68 4.77
N SER A 251 15.15 4.65 5.57
CA SER A 251 13.73 4.83 5.91
C SER A 251 12.87 5.02 4.67
N HIS A 252 13.27 5.92 3.76
CA HIS A 252 12.50 6.19 2.53
C HIS A 252 12.44 4.96 1.62
N ALA A 253 13.56 4.29 1.38
CA ALA A 253 13.63 3.14 0.48
C ALA A 253 12.69 2.01 0.95
N THR A 254 12.76 1.67 2.25
CA THR A 254 11.88 0.68 2.87
C THR A 254 10.42 1.08 2.76
N LEU A 255 10.10 2.31 3.14
CA LEU A 255 8.73 2.80 3.12
C LEU A 255 8.14 2.81 1.71
N ASN A 256 8.97 3.13 0.71
CA ASN A 256 8.58 3.10 -0.69
C ASN A 256 8.36 1.67 -1.21
N GLU A 257 9.16 0.69 -0.78
CA GLU A 257 8.93 -0.73 -1.09
C GLU A 257 7.59 -1.23 -0.51
N ASP A 258 7.32 -0.89 0.75
CA ASP A 258 6.09 -1.21 1.46
C ASP A 258 4.86 -0.56 0.79
N LEU A 259 4.96 0.74 0.46
CA LEU A 259 3.95 1.48 -0.32
C LEU A 259 3.73 0.90 -1.72
N THR A 260 4.79 0.43 -2.38
CA THR A 260 4.69 -0.19 -3.71
C THR A 260 3.91 -1.50 -3.61
N GLY A 261 4.22 -2.34 -2.63
CA GLY A 261 3.45 -3.56 -2.35
C GLY A 261 1.98 -3.26 -2.03
N PHE A 262 1.73 -2.22 -1.24
CA PHE A 262 0.38 -1.75 -0.94
C PHE A 262 -0.38 -1.26 -2.19
N ASN A 263 0.29 -0.51 -3.08
CA ASN A 263 -0.28 -0.06 -4.33
C ASN A 263 -0.64 -1.24 -5.25
N GLU A 264 0.23 -2.24 -5.37
CA GLU A 264 -0.05 -3.46 -6.15
C GLU A 264 -1.29 -4.19 -5.63
N MET A 265 -1.40 -4.35 -4.30
CA MET A 265 -2.58 -4.92 -3.65
C MET A 265 -3.85 -4.09 -3.90
N SER A 266 -3.71 -2.76 -3.90
CA SER A 266 -4.82 -1.83 -4.15
C SER A 266 -5.41 -1.96 -5.56
N VAL A 267 -4.66 -2.52 -6.51
CA VAL A 267 -5.12 -2.78 -7.88
C VAL A 267 -5.59 -4.23 -8.03
N ALA A 268 -4.81 -5.19 -7.50
CA ALA A 268 -5.04 -6.62 -7.70
C ALA A 268 -6.36 -7.10 -7.07
N PHE A 269 -6.64 -6.75 -5.81
CA PHE A 269 -7.85 -7.23 -5.12
C PHE A 269 -9.15 -6.70 -5.73
N PRO A 270 -9.29 -5.39 -6.02
CA PRO A 270 -10.46 -4.90 -6.73
C PRO A 270 -10.67 -5.55 -8.08
N MET A 271 -9.59 -5.75 -8.85
CA MET A 271 -9.67 -6.42 -10.15
C MET A 271 -10.21 -7.85 -10.02
N LEU A 272 -9.75 -8.60 -9.01
CA LEU A 272 -10.24 -9.94 -8.71
C LEU A 272 -11.74 -9.94 -8.42
N PHE A 273 -12.21 -9.07 -7.50
CA PHE A 273 -13.62 -8.98 -7.13
C PHE A 273 -14.50 -8.47 -8.28
N LEU A 274 -14.07 -7.46 -9.03
CA LEU A 274 -14.80 -6.95 -10.19
C LEU A 274 -14.89 -7.99 -11.32
N THR A 275 -13.84 -8.79 -11.52
CA THR A 275 -13.88 -9.91 -12.45
C THR A 275 -14.85 -10.99 -12.00
N ALA A 276 -14.81 -11.37 -10.71
CA ALA A 276 -15.75 -12.32 -10.12
C ALA A 276 -17.20 -11.82 -10.24
N ALA A 277 -17.43 -10.53 -10.05
CA ALA A 277 -18.73 -9.89 -10.22
C ALA A 277 -19.21 -9.95 -11.68
N GLY A 278 -18.35 -9.65 -12.66
CA GLY A 278 -18.68 -9.75 -14.08
C GLY A 278 -19.08 -11.16 -14.50
N VAL A 279 -18.34 -12.17 -14.02
CA VAL A 279 -18.67 -13.59 -14.22
C VAL A 279 -20.00 -13.94 -13.55
N SER A 280 -20.24 -13.46 -12.33
CA SER A 280 -21.48 -13.71 -11.60
C SER A 280 -22.69 -13.07 -12.31
N ALA A 281 -22.54 -11.84 -12.81
CA ALA A 281 -23.54 -11.15 -13.62
C ALA A 281 -23.82 -11.92 -14.92
N TYR A 282 -22.78 -12.42 -15.60
CA TYR A 282 -22.92 -13.25 -16.79
C TYR A 282 -23.74 -14.52 -16.52
N VAL A 283 -23.45 -15.24 -15.45
CA VAL A 283 -24.16 -16.48 -15.07
C VAL A 283 -25.62 -16.16 -14.73
N LEU A 284 -25.85 -15.12 -13.93
CA LEU A 284 -27.19 -14.67 -13.55
C LEU A 284 -28.04 -14.33 -14.78
N LEU A 285 -27.55 -13.44 -15.65
CA LEU A 285 -28.30 -13.01 -16.83
C LEU A 285 -28.46 -14.14 -17.85
N SER A 286 -27.45 -14.99 -18.02
CA SER A 286 -27.59 -16.19 -18.88
C SER A 286 -28.74 -17.08 -18.39
N ARG A 287 -28.82 -17.34 -17.08
CA ARG A 287 -29.89 -18.14 -16.49
C ARG A 287 -31.26 -17.48 -16.65
N ARG A 288 -31.32 -16.16 -16.46
CA ARG A 288 -32.54 -15.36 -16.65
C ARG A 288 -33.07 -15.42 -18.07
N ILE A 289 -32.21 -15.18 -19.04
CA ILE A 289 -32.57 -15.22 -20.46
C ILE A 289 -33.09 -16.60 -20.85
N LEU A 290 -32.50 -17.67 -20.30
CA LEU A 290 -32.99 -19.03 -20.53
C LEU A 290 -34.40 -19.26 -19.97
N GLN A 291 -34.69 -18.72 -18.78
CA GLN A 291 -36.03 -18.81 -18.16
C GLN A 291 -37.07 -17.98 -18.91
N GLU A 292 -36.67 -16.83 -19.45
CA GLU A 292 -37.54 -15.91 -20.19
C GLU A 292 -37.58 -16.17 -21.70
N ARG A 293 -36.88 -17.20 -22.18
CA ARG A 293 -36.73 -17.48 -23.61
C ARG A 293 -38.05 -17.53 -24.39
N PRO A 294 -39.14 -18.17 -23.89
CA PRO A 294 -40.44 -18.14 -24.57
C PRO A 294 -41.02 -16.72 -24.66
N ILE A 295 -40.86 -15.91 -23.60
CA ILE A 295 -41.34 -14.52 -23.53
C ILE A 295 -40.59 -13.65 -24.55
N ILE A 296 -39.27 -13.84 -24.67
CA ILE A 296 -38.44 -13.16 -25.67
C ILE A 296 -38.93 -13.52 -27.08
N GLY A 297 -39.20 -14.81 -27.33
CA GLY A 297 -39.75 -15.29 -28.60
C GLY A 297 -41.08 -14.64 -28.96
N THR A 298 -42.02 -14.59 -28.00
CA THR A 298 -43.33 -13.92 -28.22
C THR A 298 -43.18 -12.43 -28.49
N LEU A 299 -42.25 -11.74 -27.82
CA LEU A 299 -42.00 -10.32 -28.05
C LEU A 299 -41.43 -10.07 -29.45
N MET A 300 -40.49 -10.90 -29.91
CA MET A 300 -39.94 -10.78 -31.26
C MET A 300 -40.96 -11.12 -32.34
N ALA A 301 -41.80 -12.14 -32.13
CA ALA A 301 -42.89 -12.48 -33.02
C ALA A 301 -43.93 -11.35 -33.13
N ALA A 302 -44.16 -10.62 -32.04
CA ALA A 302 -45.00 -9.42 -32.01
C ALA A 302 -44.32 -8.15 -32.58
N GLY A 303 -43.13 -8.27 -33.19
CA GLY A 303 -42.43 -7.16 -33.86
C GLY A 303 -41.41 -6.39 -33.00
N ALA A 304 -41.02 -6.91 -31.82
CA ALA A 304 -39.96 -6.28 -31.04
C ALA A 304 -38.59 -6.38 -31.74
N ARG A 305 -37.94 -5.22 -31.92
CA ARG A 305 -36.59 -5.17 -32.52
C ARG A 305 -35.52 -5.82 -31.61
N PRO A 306 -34.53 -6.55 -32.15
CA PRO A 306 -33.40 -7.13 -31.40
C PRO A 306 -32.71 -6.14 -30.45
N ARG A 307 -32.50 -4.90 -30.92
CA ARG A 307 -31.89 -3.81 -30.13
C ARG A 307 -32.66 -3.49 -28.84
N ARG A 308 -33.99 -3.68 -28.83
CA ARG A 308 -34.82 -3.45 -27.65
C ARG A 308 -34.59 -4.52 -26.58
N ILE A 309 -34.37 -5.76 -27.00
CA ILE A 309 -34.07 -6.89 -26.12
C ILE A 309 -32.66 -6.73 -25.54
N LEU A 310 -31.68 -6.41 -26.38
CA LEU A 310 -30.31 -6.12 -25.96
C LEU A 310 -30.27 -5.01 -24.90
N ARG A 311 -30.91 -3.86 -25.16
CA ARG A 311 -30.98 -2.74 -24.21
C ARG A 311 -31.68 -3.10 -22.91
N HIS A 312 -32.69 -3.98 -22.93
CA HIS A 312 -33.39 -4.40 -21.72
C HIS A 312 -32.49 -5.17 -20.76
N TYR A 313 -31.74 -6.16 -21.26
CA TYR A 313 -30.83 -6.96 -20.43
C TYR A 313 -29.56 -6.18 -20.06
N LEU A 314 -29.04 -5.33 -20.94
CA LEU A 314 -27.95 -4.41 -20.56
C LEU A 314 -28.37 -3.43 -19.46
N ALA A 315 -29.61 -2.92 -19.49
CA ALA A 315 -30.13 -2.07 -18.42
C ALA A 315 -30.23 -2.80 -17.08
N GLN A 316 -30.50 -4.12 -17.06
CA GLN A 316 -30.44 -4.90 -15.83
C GLN A 316 -29.03 -4.93 -15.25
N GLY A 317 -28.02 -5.23 -16.08
CA GLY A 317 -26.61 -5.19 -15.68
C GLY A 317 -26.19 -3.82 -15.16
N LEU A 318 -26.62 -2.75 -15.86
CA LEU A 318 -26.37 -1.37 -15.46
C LEU A 318 -26.96 -1.04 -14.09
N ILE A 319 -28.22 -1.41 -13.82
CA ILE A 319 -28.89 -1.13 -12.54
C ILE A 319 -28.21 -1.86 -11.38
N VAL A 320 -27.87 -3.14 -11.57
CA VAL A 320 -27.15 -3.93 -10.54
C VAL A 320 -25.75 -3.38 -10.31
N GLY A 321 -25.07 -3.00 -11.39
CA GLY A 321 -23.76 -2.36 -11.35
C GLY A 321 -23.77 -1.02 -10.61
N LEU A 322 -24.73 -0.15 -10.91
CA LEU A 322 -24.91 1.13 -10.23
C LEU A 322 -25.25 0.94 -8.75
N ALA A 323 -26.15 0.01 -8.42
CA ALA A 323 -26.51 -0.24 -7.02
C ALA A 323 -25.29 -0.73 -6.23
N GLY A 324 -24.51 -1.66 -6.80
CA GLY A 324 -23.28 -2.15 -6.19
C GLY A 324 -22.21 -1.05 -6.05
N SER A 325 -21.99 -0.25 -7.09
CA SER A 325 -20.97 0.81 -7.04
C SER A 325 -21.33 1.95 -6.12
N ILE A 326 -22.60 2.39 -6.05
CA ILE A 326 -23.03 3.44 -5.13
C ILE A 326 -22.74 3.02 -3.69
N VAL A 327 -23.19 1.81 -3.30
CA VAL A 327 -22.95 1.30 -1.95
C VAL A 327 -21.45 1.07 -1.72
N GLY A 328 -20.74 0.53 -2.72
CA GLY A 328 -19.31 0.28 -2.64
C GLY A 328 -18.49 1.55 -2.46
N VAL A 329 -18.83 2.64 -3.16
CA VAL A 329 -18.18 3.95 -2.98
C VAL A 329 -18.47 4.50 -1.58
N ILE A 330 -19.73 4.47 -1.12
CA ILE A 330 -20.09 4.98 0.21
C ILE A 330 -19.30 4.25 1.31
N LEU A 331 -19.32 2.92 1.28
CA LEU A 331 -18.57 2.11 2.25
C LEU A 331 -17.06 2.23 2.07
N GLY A 332 -16.60 2.36 0.82
CA GLY A 332 -15.19 2.55 0.48
C GLY A 332 -14.64 3.83 1.07
N LEU A 333 -15.36 4.96 0.95
CA LEU A 333 -14.96 6.24 1.54
C LEU A 333 -14.86 6.18 3.07
N ILE A 334 -15.80 5.49 3.73
CA ILE A 334 -15.75 5.27 5.18
C ILE A 334 -14.51 4.43 5.52
N ALA A 335 -14.30 3.34 4.78
CA ALA A 335 -13.18 2.43 4.98
C ALA A 335 -11.81 3.08 4.67
N THR A 336 -11.73 4.01 3.71
CA THR A 336 -10.50 4.76 3.40
C THR A 336 -9.92 5.39 4.67
N SER A 337 -10.74 6.11 5.43
CA SER A 337 -10.26 6.79 6.64
C SER A 337 -9.75 5.82 7.72
N ALA A 338 -10.45 4.71 7.93
CA ALA A 338 -10.06 3.68 8.90
C ALA A 338 -8.76 2.99 8.48
N MET A 339 -8.62 2.70 7.18
CA MET A 339 -7.47 2.03 6.60
C MET A 339 -6.24 2.95 6.59
N THR A 340 -6.39 4.22 6.21
CA THR A 340 -5.31 5.23 6.30
C THR A 340 -4.82 5.38 7.74
N ARG A 341 -5.72 5.57 8.71
CA ARG A 341 -5.31 5.76 10.11
C ARG A 341 -4.70 4.50 10.72
N GLY A 342 -5.25 3.33 10.40
CA GLY A 342 -4.71 2.05 10.87
C GLY A 342 -3.29 1.81 10.36
N TYR A 343 -3.05 2.11 9.09
CA TYR A 343 -1.72 1.98 8.50
C TYR A 343 -0.74 3.04 9.04
N ALA A 344 -1.17 4.31 9.03
CA ALA A 344 -0.34 5.40 9.51
C ALA A 344 0.05 5.25 10.99
N GLY A 345 -0.85 4.71 11.82
CA GLY A 345 -0.56 4.39 13.21
C GLY A 345 0.43 3.24 13.35
N ALA A 346 0.38 2.23 12.47
CA ALA A 346 1.34 1.12 12.49
C ALA A 346 2.75 1.53 12.06
N VAL A 347 2.87 2.52 11.19
CA VAL A 347 4.15 3.02 10.65
C VAL A 347 4.57 4.36 11.27
N GLY A 348 3.91 4.82 12.34
CA GLY A 348 4.34 6.01 13.07
C GLY A 348 4.33 7.32 12.27
N VAL A 349 3.38 7.51 11.34
CA VAL A 349 3.30 8.73 10.51
C VAL A 349 2.67 9.88 11.31
N PRO A 350 3.32 11.06 11.45
CA PRO A 350 2.82 12.14 12.30
C PRO A 350 1.59 12.83 11.72
N ASP A 351 1.63 13.19 10.44
CA ASP A 351 0.58 13.98 9.79
C ASP A 351 -0.25 13.12 8.85
N VAL A 352 -1.38 12.61 9.35
CA VAL A 352 -2.28 11.81 8.52
C VAL A 352 -3.20 12.71 7.71
N ILE A 353 -2.85 12.93 6.44
CA ILE A 353 -3.67 13.66 5.48
C ILE A 353 -4.75 12.72 4.95
N VAL A 354 -6.01 13.00 5.29
CA VAL A 354 -7.17 12.28 4.77
C VAL A 354 -7.91 13.17 3.78
N GLU A 355 -7.60 13.01 2.50
CA GLU A 355 -8.22 13.77 1.42
C GLU A 355 -9.28 12.96 0.67
N LEU A 356 -10.41 13.60 0.43
CA LEU A 356 -11.44 13.06 -0.46
C LEU A 356 -11.10 13.42 -1.91
N ARG A 357 -10.64 12.43 -2.68
CA ARG A 357 -10.27 12.62 -4.08
C ARG A 357 -11.46 12.32 -5.00
N PRO A 358 -12.04 13.32 -5.69
CA PRO A 358 -13.25 13.13 -6.50
C PRO A 358 -13.09 12.10 -7.63
N LEU A 359 -11.88 11.96 -8.16
CA LEU A 359 -11.58 10.98 -9.22
C LEU A 359 -11.81 9.53 -8.75
N LEU A 360 -11.51 9.19 -7.49
CA LEU A 360 -11.77 7.86 -6.95
C LEU A 360 -13.27 7.55 -6.87
N ILE A 361 -14.07 8.55 -6.48
CA ILE A 361 -15.53 8.46 -6.43
C ILE A 361 -16.08 8.22 -7.83
N VAL A 362 -15.64 8.99 -8.81
CA VAL A 362 -16.08 8.88 -10.21
C VAL A 362 -15.70 7.52 -10.79
N ASN A 363 -14.43 7.10 -10.62
CA ASN A 363 -13.95 5.79 -11.10
C ASN A 363 -14.70 4.64 -10.45
N GLY A 364 -14.87 4.65 -9.13
CA GLY A 364 -15.63 3.63 -8.41
C GLY A 364 -17.09 3.56 -8.87
N LEU A 365 -17.73 4.71 -9.10
CA LEU A 365 -19.10 4.78 -9.60
C LEU A 365 -19.24 4.24 -11.03
N ILE A 366 -18.21 4.40 -11.87
CA ILE A 366 -18.15 3.92 -13.26
C ILE A 366 -17.86 2.41 -13.34
N PHE A 367 -17.02 1.86 -12.46
CA PHE A 367 -16.63 0.44 -12.50
C PHE A 367 -17.81 -0.52 -12.39
N GLY A 368 -18.74 -0.29 -11.47
CA GLY A 368 -19.93 -1.14 -11.31
C GLY A 368 -20.77 -1.26 -12.59
N PRO A 369 -21.23 -0.14 -13.20
CA PRO A 369 -21.89 -0.10 -14.50
C PRO A 369 -21.15 -0.85 -15.60
N ILE A 370 -19.84 -0.60 -15.75
CA ILE A 370 -19.01 -1.26 -16.77
C ILE A 370 -19.04 -2.76 -16.56
N VAL A 371 -18.73 -3.24 -15.35
CA VAL A 371 -18.68 -4.66 -15.02
C VAL A 371 -20.05 -5.32 -15.21
N GLY A 372 -21.11 -4.69 -14.73
CA GLY A 372 -22.49 -5.16 -14.87
C GLY A 372 -22.91 -5.27 -16.35
N MET A 373 -22.58 -4.27 -17.16
CA MET A 373 -22.86 -4.28 -18.60
C MET A 373 -22.00 -5.31 -19.35
N LEU A 374 -20.71 -5.43 -19.05
CA LEU A 374 -19.82 -6.43 -19.65
C LEU A 374 -20.30 -7.86 -19.36
N GLY A 375 -20.67 -8.14 -18.10
CA GLY A 375 -21.27 -9.43 -17.73
C GLY A 375 -22.58 -9.69 -18.47
N ALA A 376 -23.42 -8.65 -18.65
CA ALA A 376 -24.69 -8.74 -19.36
C ALA A 376 -24.56 -8.84 -20.89
N PHE A 377 -23.49 -8.32 -21.49
CA PHE A 377 -23.37 -8.12 -22.93
C PHE A 377 -23.43 -9.44 -23.71
N GLY A 378 -22.60 -10.42 -23.33
CA GLY A 378 -22.57 -11.73 -23.97
C GLY A 378 -23.93 -12.46 -24.01
N PRO A 379 -24.64 -12.62 -22.88
CA PRO A 379 -25.96 -13.27 -22.89
C PRO A 379 -27.03 -12.42 -23.57
N ALA A 380 -27.01 -11.09 -23.41
CA ALA A 380 -27.98 -10.19 -24.04
C ALA A 380 -27.87 -10.18 -25.58
N LEU A 381 -26.64 -10.19 -26.11
CA LEU A 381 -26.41 -10.27 -27.56
C LEU A 381 -26.96 -11.56 -28.16
N ARG A 382 -26.80 -12.69 -27.45
CA ARG A 382 -27.36 -13.97 -27.90
C ARG A 382 -28.88 -13.98 -27.88
N ALA A 383 -29.49 -13.42 -26.83
CA ALA A 383 -30.93 -13.28 -26.75
C ALA A 383 -31.50 -12.48 -27.94
N ALA A 384 -30.82 -11.38 -28.28
CA ALA A 384 -31.23 -10.50 -29.38
C ALA A 384 -31.12 -11.15 -30.77
N HIS A 385 -30.20 -12.10 -30.95
CA HIS A 385 -29.99 -12.80 -32.23
C HIS A 385 -30.67 -14.18 -32.32
N THR A 386 -31.46 -14.59 -31.32
CA THR A 386 -32.17 -15.87 -31.38
C THR A 386 -33.40 -15.75 -32.27
N ALA A 387 -33.61 -16.70 -33.20
CA ALA A 387 -34.80 -16.68 -34.05
C ALA A 387 -36.09 -16.86 -33.20
N PRO A 388 -37.20 -16.15 -33.49
CA PRO A 388 -38.44 -16.25 -32.70
C PRO A 388 -38.97 -17.69 -32.60
N SER A 389 -38.93 -18.42 -33.71
CA SER A 389 -39.34 -19.83 -33.79
C SER A 389 -38.48 -20.76 -32.93
N GLU A 390 -37.18 -20.47 -32.82
CA GLU A 390 -36.26 -21.21 -31.95
C GLU A 390 -36.41 -20.83 -30.47
N ALA A 391 -36.81 -19.59 -30.17
CA ALA A 391 -37.06 -19.13 -28.82
C ALA A 391 -38.35 -19.71 -28.23
N MET A 392 -39.34 -19.98 -29.08
CA MET A 392 -40.64 -20.57 -28.69
C MET A 392 -40.63 -22.11 -28.60
N ARG A 393 -39.70 -22.79 -29.30
CA ARG A 393 -39.52 -24.24 -29.17
C ARG A 393 -38.91 -24.59 -27.80
N SER A 394 -39.48 -25.60 -27.12
CA SER A 394 -38.81 -26.21 -25.96
C SER A 394 -37.42 -26.70 -26.40
N ALA A 395 -36.41 -26.49 -25.55
CA ALA A 395 -35.03 -26.74 -25.91
C ALA A 395 -34.80 -28.21 -26.30
N ALA A 396 -34.86 -28.51 -27.60
CA ALA A 396 -34.44 -29.81 -28.12
C ALA A 396 -32.93 -29.96 -27.84
N PRO A 397 -32.43 -31.13 -27.40
CA PRO A 397 -31.01 -31.33 -27.15
C PRO A 397 -30.23 -31.26 -28.48
N THR A 398 -29.74 -30.09 -28.85
CA THR A 398 -29.18 -29.83 -30.19
C THR A 398 -27.73 -30.26 -30.38
N ALA A 399 -27.01 -30.67 -29.32
CA ALA A 399 -25.61 -31.05 -29.44
C ALA A 399 -25.42 -32.58 -29.50
N LEU A 400 -24.88 -33.06 -30.62
CA LEU A 400 -24.30 -34.40 -30.77
C LEU A 400 -23.34 -34.69 -29.59
N PRO A 401 -23.32 -35.92 -29.05
CA PRO A 401 -22.43 -36.26 -27.94
C PRO A 401 -20.96 -36.13 -28.36
N GLY A 402 -20.32 -35.05 -27.90
CA GLY A 402 -18.90 -34.79 -28.10
C GLY A 402 -17.98 -35.82 -27.39
N PRO A 403 -16.67 -35.78 -27.65
CA PRO A 403 -15.70 -36.79 -27.19
C PRO A 403 -15.74 -37.00 -25.68
N TRP A 404 -15.85 -35.92 -24.90
CA TRP A 404 -16.03 -35.98 -23.45
C TRP A 404 -17.25 -36.79 -23.02
N SER A 405 -18.40 -36.54 -23.65
CA SER A 405 -19.64 -37.24 -23.30
C SER A 405 -19.61 -38.73 -23.66
N ARG A 406 -18.81 -39.11 -24.67
CA ARG A 406 -18.55 -40.51 -25.05
C ARG A 406 -17.60 -41.18 -24.07
N PHE A 407 -16.56 -40.47 -23.61
CA PHE A 407 -15.66 -40.94 -22.57
C PHE A 407 -16.41 -41.21 -21.25
N VAL A 408 -17.23 -40.26 -20.78
CA VAL A 408 -18.03 -40.42 -19.56
C VAL A 408 -19.06 -41.55 -19.69
N ALA A 409 -19.55 -41.84 -20.90
CA ALA A 409 -20.43 -42.98 -21.13
C ALA A 409 -19.74 -44.34 -20.88
N ARG A 410 -18.41 -44.42 -21.02
CA ARG A 410 -17.62 -45.64 -20.74
C ARG A 410 -17.39 -45.89 -19.25
N LEU A 411 -17.62 -44.88 -18.38
CA LEU A 411 -17.48 -45.00 -16.93
C LEU A 411 -18.73 -45.62 -16.31
N THR A 412 -18.96 -46.91 -16.57
CA THR A 412 -20.15 -47.65 -16.11
C THR A 412 -20.19 -47.89 -14.61
N ARG A 413 -19.04 -47.82 -13.92
CA ARG A 413 -18.92 -47.99 -12.45
C ARG A 413 -19.51 -46.82 -11.64
N LEU A 414 -19.76 -45.67 -12.26
CA LEU A 414 -20.32 -44.50 -11.58
C LEU A 414 -21.86 -44.53 -11.56
N PRO A 415 -22.51 -44.07 -10.46
CA PRO A 415 -23.95 -43.87 -10.39
C PRO A 415 -24.49 -43.00 -11.53
N ALA A 416 -25.74 -43.23 -11.93
CA ALA A 416 -26.36 -42.56 -13.08
C ALA A 416 -26.39 -41.03 -12.93
N THR A 417 -26.61 -40.53 -11.70
CA THR A 417 -26.64 -39.10 -11.36
C THR A 417 -25.29 -38.43 -11.60
N THR A 418 -24.19 -39.02 -11.11
CA THR A 418 -22.82 -38.52 -11.30
C THR A 418 -22.42 -38.54 -12.77
N ARG A 419 -22.83 -39.58 -13.50
CA ARG A 419 -22.57 -39.70 -14.94
C ARG A 419 -23.30 -38.62 -15.74
N MET A 420 -24.54 -38.30 -15.38
CA MET A 420 -25.29 -37.21 -16.00
C MET A 420 -24.65 -35.85 -15.71
N ALA A 421 -24.22 -35.61 -14.46
CA ALA A 421 -23.51 -34.39 -14.09
C ALA A 421 -22.19 -34.20 -14.88
N LEU A 422 -21.35 -35.24 -14.97
CA LEU A 422 -20.10 -35.18 -15.76
C LEU A 422 -20.35 -34.97 -17.25
N ARG A 423 -21.44 -35.51 -17.82
CA ARG A 423 -21.78 -35.27 -19.23
C ARG A 423 -22.24 -33.83 -19.46
N ASP A 424 -22.90 -33.21 -18.48
CA ASP A 424 -23.40 -31.84 -18.58
C ASP A 424 -22.27 -30.79 -18.59
N VAL A 425 -21.13 -31.11 -17.96
CA VAL A 425 -19.88 -30.31 -18.01
C VAL A 425 -19.43 -30.06 -19.45
N GLY A 426 -19.42 -31.10 -20.29
CA GLY A 426 -19.02 -31.01 -21.69
C GLY A 426 -20.08 -30.43 -22.63
N ARG A 427 -21.36 -30.52 -22.26
CA ARG A 427 -22.49 -29.97 -23.04
C ARG A 427 -22.69 -28.47 -22.80
N SER A 428 -22.44 -28.00 -21.57
CA SER A 428 -22.67 -26.61 -21.16
C SER A 428 -21.36 -25.82 -21.01
N ARG A 429 -20.43 -25.93 -21.98
CA ARG A 429 -19.06 -25.36 -21.93
C ARG A 429 -18.99 -23.95 -21.31
N ARG A 430 -19.91 -23.07 -21.64
CA ARG A 430 -19.95 -21.68 -21.14
C ARG A 430 -20.32 -21.57 -19.66
N ARG A 431 -21.27 -22.39 -19.18
CA ARG A 431 -21.65 -22.45 -17.76
C ARG A 431 -20.51 -23.05 -16.94
N THR A 432 -19.89 -24.12 -17.47
CA THR A 432 -18.72 -24.75 -16.87
C THR A 432 -17.56 -23.76 -16.74
N LEU A 433 -17.23 -23.02 -17.81
CA LEU A 433 -16.16 -22.02 -17.76
C LEU A 433 -16.45 -20.90 -16.75
N ALA A 434 -17.68 -20.40 -16.69
CA ALA A 434 -18.03 -19.34 -15.76
C ALA A 434 -17.97 -19.80 -14.29
N THR A 435 -18.46 -21.01 -13.99
CA THR A 435 -18.36 -21.58 -12.62
C THR A 435 -16.92 -21.89 -12.24
N MET A 436 -16.13 -22.44 -13.19
CA MET A 436 -14.70 -22.69 -13.02
C MET A 436 -13.93 -21.39 -12.73
N LEU A 437 -14.20 -20.31 -13.47
CA LEU A 437 -13.59 -19.01 -13.22
C LEU A 437 -13.93 -18.49 -11.81
N GLY A 438 -15.19 -18.61 -11.38
CA GLY A 438 -15.57 -18.22 -10.02
C GLY A 438 -14.83 -19.03 -8.94
N THR A 439 -14.72 -20.34 -9.10
CA THR A 439 -13.96 -21.19 -8.16
C THR A 439 -12.47 -20.91 -8.19
N VAL A 440 -11.90 -20.63 -9.37
CA VAL A 440 -10.49 -20.27 -9.53
C VAL A 440 -10.20 -18.92 -8.87
N LEU A 441 -11.05 -17.90 -9.06
CA LEU A 441 -10.89 -16.60 -8.39
C LEU A 441 -10.99 -16.74 -6.87
N SER A 442 -11.89 -17.59 -6.38
CA SER A 442 -12.00 -17.88 -4.94
C SER A 442 -10.74 -18.59 -4.41
N LEU A 443 -10.20 -19.55 -5.18
CA LEU A 443 -8.96 -20.22 -4.83
C LEU A 443 -7.75 -19.29 -4.87
N ILE A 444 -7.68 -18.39 -5.86
CA ILE A 444 -6.65 -17.35 -5.95
C ILE A 444 -6.68 -16.47 -4.71
N LEU A 445 -7.86 -16.07 -4.23
CA LEU A 445 -7.97 -15.27 -3.01
C LEU A 445 -7.40 -16.00 -1.80
N VAL A 446 -7.77 -17.28 -1.62
CA VAL A 446 -7.25 -18.11 -0.52
C VAL A 446 -5.73 -18.28 -0.64
N LEU A 447 -5.23 -18.61 -1.83
CA LEU A 447 -3.80 -18.79 -2.08
C LEU A 447 -3.01 -17.49 -1.93
N ALA A 448 -3.58 -16.34 -2.29
CA ALA A 448 -2.94 -15.04 -2.11
C ALA A 448 -2.79 -14.71 -0.62
N THR A 449 -3.84 -14.91 0.18
CA THR A 449 -3.77 -14.69 1.64
C THR A 449 -2.78 -15.65 2.30
N LEU A 450 -2.84 -16.94 1.98
CA LEU A 450 -1.90 -17.91 2.52
C LEU A 450 -0.47 -17.63 2.05
N GLY A 451 -0.28 -17.36 0.76
CA GLY A 451 1.01 -17.06 0.18
C GLY A 451 1.65 -15.82 0.81
N MET A 452 0.90 -14.76 1.03
CA MET A 452 1.38 -13.57 1.74
C MET A 452 1.80 -13.89 3.17
N THR A 453 0.97 -14.65 3.89
CA THR A 453 1.26 -15.05 5.28
C THR A 453 2.52 -15.92 5.36
N THR A 454 2.63 -16.93 4.50
CA THR A 454 3.79 -17.83 4.46
C THR A 454 5.04 -17.10 3.98
N SER A 455 4.94 -16.24 2.96
CA SER A 455 6.08 -15.47 2.47
C SER A 455 6.61 -14.50 3.53
N MET A 456 5.73 -13.87 4.32
CA MET A 456 6.16 -12.99 5.42
C MET A 456 6.88 -13.77 6.52
N ILE A 457 6.33 -14.93 6.93
CA ILE A 457 6.98 -15.80 7.93
C ILE A 457 8.31 -16.33 7.41
N ASP A 458 8.37 -16.77 6.16
CA ASP A 458 9.60 -17.26 5.53
C ASP A 458 10.63 -16.13 5.39
N ALA A 459 10.21 -14.90 5.06
CA ALA A 459 11.10 -13.74 4.99
C ALA A 459 11.73 -13.42 6.35
N ILE A 460 10.93 -13.39 7.42
CA ILE A 460 11.41 -13.21 8.80
C ILE A 460 12.37 -14.35 9.17
N THR A 461 11.98 -15.60 8.89
CA THR A 461 12.81 -16.79 9.20
C THR A 461 14.14 -16.75 8.43
N VAL A 462 14.14 -16.38 7.15
CA VAL A 462 15.37 -16.21 6.37
C VAL A 462 16.22 -15.07 6.93
N HIS A 463 15.59 -13.96 7.30
CA HIS A 463 16.29 -12.82 7.87
C HIS A 463 16.99 -13.19 9.18
N PHE A 464 16.29 -13.78 10.15
CA PHE A 464 16.85 -14.09 11.46
C PHE A 464 17.63 -15.41 11.54
N ASP A 465 17.29 -16.46 10.78
CA ASP A 465 18.00 -17.75 10.88
C ASP A 465 19.13 -17.90 9.85
N LYS A 466 19.04 -17.21 8.70
CA LYS A 466 19.99 -17.42 7.58
C LYS A 466 20.87 -16.22 7.29
N ILE A 467 20.36 -15.00 7.44
CA ILE A 467 21.12 -13.77 7.17
C ILE A 467 21.78 -13.30 8.46
N ASN A 468 21.00 -13.03 9.49
CA ASN A 468 21.47 -12.52 10.77
C ASN A 468 21.89 -13.64 11.73
N LYS A 469 23.01 -14.31 11.41
CA LYS A 469 23.51 -15.47 12.18
C LYS A 469 24.37 -15.10 13.39
N GLU A 470 24.47 -13.82 13.74
CA GLU A 470 25.28 -13.39 14.87
C GLU A 470 24.56 -13.69 16.20
N ASP A 471 25.21 -14.45 17.08
CA ASP A 471 24.74 -14.65 18.46
C ASP A 471 25.07 -13.43 19.35
N ALA A 472 26.07 -12.64 18.95
CA ALA A 472 26.47 -11.39 19.59
C ALA A 472 27.25 -10.54 18.59
N SER A 473 26.96 -9.23 18.55
CA SER A 473 27.78 -8.26 17.84
C SER A 473 28.65 -7.48 18.85
N VAL A 474 29.90 -7.23 18.49
CA VAL A 474 30.82 -6.41 19.29
C VAL A 474 31.22 -5.22 18.45
N THR A 475 30.67 -4.06 18.77
CA THR A 475 31.08 -2.78 18.18
C THR A 475 32.24 -2.24 19.01
N VAL A 476 33.42 -2.16 18.41
CA VAL A 476 34.63 -1.62 19.04
C VAL A 476 34.77 -0.17 18.58
N ALA A 477 34.84 0.78 19.51
CA ALA A 477 35.27 2.14 19.18
C ALA A 477 36.70 2.07 18.60
N GLY A 478 36.98 2.81 17.52
CA GLY A 478 38.23 2.69 16.76
C GLY A 478 39.49 2.79 17.62
N PRO A 479 40.64 2.26 17.14
CA PRO A 479 41.89 2.35 17.87
C PRO A 479 42.36 3.80 17.95
N ASP A 480 42.73 4.25 19.17
CA ASP A 480 43.40 5.52 19.46
C ASP A 480 44.64 5.79 18.59
#